data_AF-A0AA90TZ05-F1
#
_entry.id   AF-A0AA90TZ05-F1
#
_cell.length_a   1.000
_cell.length_b   1.000
_cell.length_c   1.000
_cell.angle_alpha   90.00
_cell.angle_beta   90.00
_cell.angle_gamma   90.00
#
_symmetry.space_group_name_H-M   'P 1'
#
loop_
_entity.id
_entity.type
_entity.pdbx_description
1 polymer ?
#
loop_
_entity_poly.entity_id
_entity_poly.type
_entity_poly.pdbx_seq_one_letter_code
_entity_poly.pdbx_strand_id
1 'polypeptide(L)'
;MEPLEIFTVETTEPSEAASYESILKDIISELAFSRTIGRIKVRIRPEDSLFMMVILLRRGLPPIKAGEISDTEFDREHAKVVITVRDEKTIPQFLDRLWEQFGRQNVIQPERNIIEVAADLETVDKFIAELIVDDPEKTIRGRLADMAIRATPEGFRIRYHSLDSGKFVFVASEDTMQQDWIDEANVMLKELEGDDS
;
A
#
# COMPACT_ATOMS: atom_id res chain seq x y z
N MET A 1 -11.73 -10.62 -14.58
CA MET A 1 -10.46 -10.22 -13.97
C MET A 1 -9.52 -9.84 -15.10
N GLU A 2 -8.84 -8.69 -15.01
CA GLU A 2 -7.64 -8.53 -15.85
C GLU A 2 -6.60 -9.53 -15.35
N PRO A 3 -6.00 -10.33 -16.24
CA PRO A 3 -4.98 -11.30 -15.85
C PRO A 3 -3.75 -10.57 -15.32
N LEU A 4 -3.10 -11.18 -14.32
CA LEU A 4 -1.77 -10.76 -13.88
C LEU A 4 -0.81 -10.87 -15.07
N GLU A 5 0.12 -9.92 -15.16
CA GLU A 5 1.12 -9.90 -16.23
C GLU A 5 2.07 -11.09 -16.08
N ILE A 6 2.49 -11.36 -14.85
CA ILE A 6 3.29 -12.53 -14.47
C ILE A 6 2.71 -13.13 -13.19
N PHE A 7 2.48 -14.44 -13.19
CA PHE A 7 2.13 -15.22 -12.02
C PHE A 7 2.92 -16.52 -12.06
N THR A 8 3.85 -16.69 -11.12
CA THR A 8 4.72 -17.87 -11.09
C THR A 8 4.83 -18.39 -9.66
N VAL A 9 4.66 -19.71 -9.51
CA VAL A 9 4.89 -20.43 -8.25
C VAL A 9 5.94 -21.50 -8.53
N GLU A 10 7.08 -21.37 -7.86
CA GLU A 10 8.19 -22.32 -7.90
C GLU A 10 8.22 -23.09 -6.59
N THR A 11 8.35 -24.41 -6.66
CA THR A 11 8.54 -25.27 -5.50
C THR A 11 9.51 -26.38 -5.86
N THR A 12 10.29 -26.83 -4.88
CA THR A 12 11.14 -28.01 -5.02
C THR A 12 10.33 -29.31 -5.06
N GLU A 13 9.03 -29.25 -4.72
CA GLU A 13 8.06 -30.34 -4.85
C GLU A 13 7.00 -30.01 -5.92
N PRO A 14 7.20 -30.38 -7.20
CA PRO A 14 6.33 -29.97 -8.32
C PRO A 14 4.87 -30.40 -8.19
N SER A 15 4.60 -31.46 -7.43
CA SER A 15 3.25 -31.94 -7.14
C SER A 15 2.40 -30.94 -6.36
N GLU A 16 3.04 -30.04 -5.60
CA GLU A 16 2.37 -29.05 -4.75
C GLU A 16 2.15 -27.70 -5.45
N ALA A 17 2.86 -27.45 -6.55
CA ALA A 17 2.86 -26.15 -7.25
C ALA A 17 1.44 -25.69 -7.63
N ALA A 18 0.65 -26.60 -8.21
CA ALA A 18 -0.71 -26.31 -8.65
C ALA A 18 -1.66 -25.98 -7.48
N SER A 19 -1.45 -26.61 -6.32
CA SER A 19 -2.24 -26.35 -5.11
C SER A 19 -1.93 -24.96 -4.55
N TYR A 20 -0.65 -24.59 -4.44
CA TYR A 20 -0.24 -23.25 -4.01
C TYR A 20 -0.72 -22.17 -4.96
N GLU A 21 -0.62 -22.41 -6.27
CA GLU A 21 -1.14 -21.51 -7.29
C GLU A 21 -2.66 -21.28 -7.14
N SER A 22 -3.43 -22.34 -6.91
CA SER A 22 -4.88 -22.23 -6.68
C SER A 22 -5.20 -21.41 -5.44
N ILE A 23 -4.56 -21.74 -4.31
CA ILE A 23 -4.77 -21.04 -3.02
C ILE A 23 -4.44 -19.55 -3.17
N LEU A 24 -3.30 -19.22 -3.80
CA LEU A 24 -2.88 -17.84 -3.97
C LEU A 24 -3.82 -17.05 -4.89
N LYS A 25 -4.34 -17.68 -5.96
CA LYS A 25 -5.37 -17.05 -6.82
C LYS A 25 -6.65 -16.76 -6.07
N ASP A 26 -7.10 -17.68 -5.21
CA ASP A 26 -8.30 -17.50 -4.40
C ASP A 26 -8.12 -16.34 -3.41
N ILE A 27 -6.99 -16.28 -2.71
CA ILE A 27 -6.67 -15.18 -1.78
C ILE A 27 -6.60 -13.83 -2.51
N ILE A 28 -5.91 -13.77 -3.66
CA ILE A 28 -5.82 -12.52 -4.46
C ILE A 28 -7.21 -12.04 -4.90
N SER A 29 -8.09 -12.97 -5.27
CA SER A 29 -9.47 -12.68 -5.66
C SER A 29 -10.29 -12.17 -4.47
N GLU A 30 -10.23 -12.86 -3.33
CA GLU A 30 -10.93 -12.49 -2.09
C GLU A 30 -10.56 -11.09 -1.61
N LEU A 31 -9.26 -10.75 -1.65
CA LEU A 31 -8.74 -9.45 -1.22
C LEU A 31 -8.83 -8.37 -2.30
N ALA A 32 -9.46 -8.66 -3.45
CA ALA A 32 -9.62 -7.76 -4.59
C ALA A 32 -8.30 -7.17 -5.13
N PHE A 33 -7.22 -7.95 -5.11
CA PHE A 33 -5.89 -7.51 -5.52
C PHE A 33 -5.59 -7.63 -7.01
N SER A 34 -6.46 -8.23 -7.82
CA SER A 34 -6.19 -8.51 -9.25
C SER A 34 -5.85 -7.26 -10.08
N ARG A 35 -6.36 -6.08 -9.67
CA ARG A 35 -6.07 -4.79 -10.32
C ARG A 35 -4.87 -4.04 -9.72
N THR A 36 -4.39 -4.46 -8.56
CA THR A 36 -3.31 -3.80 -7.84
C THR A 36 -1.98 -4.48 -8.14
N ILE A 37 -1.96 -5.81 -8.09
CA ILE A 37 -0.80 -6.63 -8.40
C ILE A 37 -0.65 -6.69 -9.92
N GLY A 38 0.55 -6.39 -10.40
CA GLY A 38 0.92 -6.57 -11.81
C GLY A 38 1.59 -7.91 -12.00
N ARG A 39 2.67 -8.14 -11.23
CA ARG A 39 3.49 -9.34 -11.30
C ARG A 39 3.66 -9.93 -9.92
N ILE A 40 3.64 -11.25 -9.82
CA ILE A 40 3.90 -11.98 -8.59
C ILE A 40 4.73 -13.23 -8.91
N LYS A 41 5.74 -13.46 -8.08
CA LYS A 41 6.52 -14.69 -8.07
C LYS A 41 6.56 -15.20 -6.63
N VAL A 42 6.35 -16.49 -6.46
CA VAL A 42 6.44 -17.19 -5.17
C VAL A 42 7.41 -18.34 -5.31
N ARG A 43 8.27 -18.53 -4.32
CA ARG A 43 9.19 -19.67 -4.22
C ARG A 43 9.05 -20.33 -2.87
N ILE A 44 8.92 -21.64 -2.87
CA ILE A 44 8.72 -22.48 -1.68
C ILE A 44 9.81 -23.54 -1.68
N ARG A 45 10.55 -23.63 -0.57
CA ARG A 45 11.56 -24.68 -0.33
C ARG A 45 11.21 -25.38 0.99
N PRO A 46 10.41 -26.46 0.97
CA PRO A 46 10.05 -27.19 2.17
C PRO A 46 11.27 -27.74 2.93
N GLU A 47 12.34 -28.13 2.23
CA GLU A 47 13.58 -28.63 2.81
C GLU A 47 14.31 -27.62 3.69
N ASP A 48 14.15 -26.33 3.39
CA ASP A 48 14.72 -25.22 4.14
C ASP A 48 13.70 -24.56 5.08
N SER A 49 12.46 -25.08 5.10
CA SER A 49 11.30 -24.40 5.70
C SER A 49 11.23 -22.93 5.30
N LEU A 50 11.33 -22.64 3.99
CA LEU A 50 11.40 -21.29 3.43
C LEU A 50 10.26 -20.99 2.45
N PHE A 51 9.61 -19.85 2.67
CA PHE A 51 8.59 -19.28 1.78
C PHE A 51 9.00 -17.87 1.39
N MET A 52 9.03 -17.58 0.09
CA MET A 52 9.35 -16.26 -0.45
C MET A 52 8.27 -15.81 -1.43
N MET A 53 7.85 -14.56 -1.31
CA MET A 53 6.90 -13.93 -2.22
C MET A 53 7.42 -12.55 -2.58
N VAL A 54 7.48 -12.26 -3.88
CA VAL A 54 7.80 -10.94 -4.38
C VAL A 54 6.70 -10.47 -5.33
N ILE A 55 6.36 -9.19 -5.23
CA ILE A 55 5.26 -8.58 -5.95
C ILE A 55 5.70 -7.25 -6.53
N LEU A 56 5.33 -7.00 -7.77
CA LEU A 56 5.36 -5.69 -8.39
C LEU A 56 3.91 -5.21 -8.58
N LEU A 57 3.61 -4.06 -8.00
CA LEU A 57 2.32 -3.39 -8.20
C LEU A 57 2.28 -2.78 -9.61
N ARG A 58 1.10 -2.81 -10.26
CA ARG A 58 0.92 -2.24 -11.62
C ARG A 58 1.28 -0.76 -11.68
N ARG A 59 0.97 -0.04 -10.60
CA ARG A 59 1.37 1.35 -10.35
C ARG A 59 1.50 1.50 -8.84
N GLY A 60 2.61 2.06 -8.35
CA GLY A 60 2.64 2.64 -7.02
C GLY A 60 1.55 3.70 -6.95
N LEU A 61 0.62 3.61 -5.99
CA LEU A 61 -0.31 4.70 -5.73
C LEU A 61 0.52 5.81 -5.08
N PRO A 62 0.80 6.93 -5.78
CA PRO A 62 1.58 8.00 -5.17
C PRO A 62 0.82 8.52 -3.94
N PRO A 63 1.55 8.98 -2.90
CA PRO A 63 0.92 9.63 -1.77
C PRO A 63 0.07 10.81 -2.25
N ILE A 64 -1.15 10.92 -1.74
CA ILE A 64 -2.06 11.99 -2.15
C ILE A 64 -1.70 13.22 -1.31
N LYS A 65 -1.16 14.26 -1.97
CA LYS A 65 -0.85 15.53 -1.31
C LYS A 65 -2.08 16.41 -1.26
N ALA A 66 -2.30 17.08 -0.12
CA ALA A 66 -3.47 17.96 0.05
C ALA A 66 -3.56 19.03 -1.04
N GLY A 67 -2.43 19.65 -1.40
CA GLY A 67 -2.40 20.67 -2.46
C GLY A 67 -2.78 20.17 -3.86
N GLU A 68 -2.67 18.86 -4.13
CA GLU A 68 -3.05 18.29 -5.43
C GLU A 68 -4.56 18.04 -5.53
N ILE A 69 -5.24 17.92 -4.39
CA ILE A 69 -6.67 17.58 -4.31
C ILE A 69 -7.54 18.69 -3.71
N SER A 70 -6.97 19.85 -3.39
CA SER A 70 -7.73 20.98 -2.85
C SER A 70 -7.27 22.33 -3.37
N ASP A 71 -8.14 23.32 -3.22
CA ASP A 71 -7.89 24.74 -3.44
C ASP A 71 -8.17 25.51 -2.15
N THR A 72 -7.38 26.53 -1.85
CA THR A 72 -7.55 27.43 -0.71
C THR A 72 -7.96 28.83 -1.16
N GLU A 73 -8.94 29.40 -0.48
CA GLU A 73 -9.35 30.79 -0.65
C GLU A 73 -9.53 31.45 0.72
N PHE A 74 -9.15 32.73 0.85
CA PHE A 74 -9.38 33.47 2.09
C PHE A 74 -10.69 34.25 2.02
N ASP A 75 -11.64 33.87 2.86
CA ASP A 75 -12.86 34.62 3.10
C ASP A 75 -12.56 35.77 4.07
N ARG A 76 -12.44 36.97 3.49
CA ARG A 76 -12.16 38.22 4.23
C ARG A 76 -13.30 38.66 5.15
N GLU A 77 -14.55 38.31 4.83
CA GLU A 77 -15.71 38.73 5.59
C GLU A 77 -15.77 38.00 6.92
N HIS A 78 -15.48 36.70 6.89
CA HIS A 78 -15.53 35.83 8.07
C HIS A 78 -14.15 35.52 8.68
N ALA A 79 -13.08 36.10 8.10
CA ALA A 79 -11.69 35.88 8.51
C ALA A 79 -11.32 34.39 8.64
N LYS A 80 -11.66 33.61 7.61
CA LYS A 80 -11.46 32.15 7.57
C LYS A 80 -10.88 31.73 6.22
N VAL A 81 -10.20 30.60 6.21
CA VAL A 81 -9.75 29.95 4.97
C VAL A 81 -10.78 28.91 4.57
N VAL A 82 -11.23 28.99 3.33
CA VAL A 82 -12.13 28.04 2.70
C VAL A 82 -11.29 27.09 1.85
N ILE A 83 -11.38 25.79 2.14
CA ILE A 83 -10.72 24.72 1.42
C ILE A 83 -11.78 23.98 0.60
N THR A 84 -11.65 24.00 -0.72
CA THR A 84 -12.50 23.21 -1.61
C THR A 84 -11.77 21.92 -1.98
N VAL A 85 -12.33 20.77 -1.63
CA VAL A 85 -11.72 19.46 -1.89
C VAL A 85 -12.31 18.84 -3.15
N ARG A 86 -11.44 18.48 -4.11
CA ARG A 86 -11.80 17.86 -5.39
C ARG A 86 -12.03 16.35 -5.27
N ASP A 87 -11.23 15.66 -4.44
CA ASP A 87 -11.38 14.21 -4.19
C ASP A 87 -12.09 13.94 -2.86
N GLU A 88 -13.41 13.78 -2.93
CA GLU A 88 -14.26 13.59 -1.75
C GLU A 88 -13.93 12.34 -0.92
N LYS A 89 -13.28 11.32 -1.49
CA LYS A 89 -12.95 10.08 -0.76
C LYS A 89 -11.88 10.31 0.30
N THR A 90 -11.10 11.38 0.15
CA THR A 90 -9.98 11.74 1.02
C THR A 90 -10.37 12.68 2.14
N ILE A 91 -11.59 13.23 2.10
CA ILE A 91 -12.10 14.22 3.04
C ILE A 91 -12.06 13.73 4.50
N PRO A 92 -12.43 12.49 4.84
CA PRO A 92 -12.34 12.02 6.22
C PRO A 92 -10.92 12.12 6.77
N GLN A 93 -9.93 11.63 6.02
CA GLN A 93 -8.52 11.68 6.40
C GLN A 93 -8.01 13.12 6.46
N PHE A 94 -8.43 13.97 5.52
CA PHE A 94 -8.04 15.38 5.50
C PHE A 94 -8.59 16.13 6.71
N LEU A 95 -9.85 15.91 7.08
CA LEU A 95 -10.48 16.50 8.27
C LEU A 95 -9.76 16.07 9.56
N ASP A 96 -9.41 14.78 9.70
CA ASP A 96 -8.66 14.31 10.86
C ASP A 96 -7.33 15.05 11.02
N ARG A 97 -6.62 15.28 9.91
CA ARG A 97 -5.35 16.03 9.90
C ARG A 97 -5.53 17.51 10.22
N LEU A 98 -6.58 18.13 9.69
CA LEU A 98 -6.90 19.52 9.98
C LEU A 98 -7.30 19.70 11.46
N TRP A 99 -8.05 18.75 12.03
CA TRP A 99 -8.41 18.75 13.45
C TRP A 99 -7.22 18.53 14.36
N GLU A 100 -6.27 17.66 13.99
CA GLU A 100 -5.01 17.47 14.72
C GLU A 100 -4.20 18.77 14.76
N GLN A 101 -4.13 19.50 13.64
CA GLN A 101 -3.30 20.70 13.53
C GLN A 101 -3.97 21.96 14.10
N PHE A 102 -5.24 22.21 13.78
CA PHE A 102 -5.94 23.46 14.06
C PHE A 102 -6.98 23.34 15.20
N GLY A 103 -7.34 22.12 15.58
CA GLY A 103 -8.36 21.85 16.60
C GLY A 103 -9.78 21.75 16.03
N ARG A 104 -10.60 20.88 16.62
CA ARG A 104 -11.99 20.61 16.16
C ARG A 104 -12.90 21.82 16.14
N GLN A 105 -12.69 22.77 17.05
CA GLN A 105 -13.49 24.00 17.13
C GLN A 105 -13.18 25.01 16.02
N ASN A 106 -12.01 24.90 15.39
CA ASN A 106 -11.53 25.83 14.37
C ASN A 106 -11.71 25.30 12.95
N VAL A 107 -12.24 24.08 12.79
CA VAL A 107 -12.41 23.42 11.50
C VAL A 107 -13.82 22.88 11.40
N ILE A 108 -14.62 23.43 10.48
CA ILE A 108 -15.99 22.99 10.23
C ILE A 108 -16.16 22.59 8.77
N GLN A 109 -17.08 21.66 8.52
CA GLN A 109 -17.43 21.21 7.17
C GLN A 109 -18.87 21.64 6.89
N PRO A 110 -19.11 22.86 6.34
CA PRO A 110 -20.46 23.32 6.05
C PRO A 110 -21.12 22.53 4.91
N GLU A 111 -20.32 22.08 3.94
CA GLU A 111 -20.77 21.31 2.79
C GLU A 111 -19.88 20.09 2.56
N ARG A 112 -20.36 19.12 1.78
CA ARG A 112 -19.69 17.83 1.60
C ARG A 112 -18.24 17.96 1.13
N ASN A 113 -17.93 18.94 0.28
CA ASN A 113 -16.61 19.17 -0.30
C ASN A 113 -15.95 20.49 0.13
N ILE A 114 -16.55 21.21 1.10
CA ILE A 114 -16.04 22.50 1.57
C ILE A 114 -15.66 22.37 3.05
N ILE A 115 -14.45 22.77 3.39
CA ILE A 115 -13.95 22.84 4.76
C ILE A 115 -13.57 24.29 5.06
N GLU A 116 -13.98 24.80 6.21
CA GLU A 116 -13.63 26.13 6.68
C GLU A 116 -12.68 26.02 7.87
N VAL A 117 -11.57 26.76 7.83
CA VAL A 117 -10.54 26.79 8.87
C VAL A 117 -10.39 28.21 9.40
N ALA A 118 -10.60 28.39 10.71
CA ALA A 118 -10.39 29.65 11.41
C ALA A 118 -8.90 29.88 11.67
N ALA A 119 -8.16 30.24 10.62
CA ALA A 119 -6.73 30.56 10.64
C ALA A 119 -6.39 31.54 9.51
N ASP A 120 -5.16 32.05 9.47
CA ASP A 120 -4.67 32.84 8.34
C ASP A 120 -4.29 31.95 7.13
N LEU A 121 -4.36 32.54 5.94
CA LEU A 121 -4.10 31.83 4.68
C LEU A 121 -2.68 31.27 4.60
N GLU A 122 -1.68 32.01 5.07
CA GLU A 122 -0.27 31.59 4.99
C GLU A 122 -0.03 30.30 5.79
N THR A 123 -0.59 30.22 7.01
CA THR A 123 -0.50 29.03 7.85
C THR A 123 -1.19 27.82 7.21
N VAL A 124 -2.38 28.01 6.64
CA VAL A 124 -3.13 26.92 6.00
C VAL A 124 -2.46 26.44 4.71
N ASP A 125 -2.00 27.36 3.86
CA ASP A 125 -1.30 27.04 2.61
C ASP A 125 -0.01 26.26 2.89
N LYS A 126 0.77 26.68 3.89
CA LYS A 126 1.99 25.96 4.29
C LYS A 126 1.69 24.55 4.75
N PHE A 127 0.66 24.37 5.57
CA PHE A 127 0.25 23.05 6.04
C PHE A 127 -0.20 22.15 4.87
N ILE A 128 -1.02 22.67 3.96
CA ILE A 128 -1.51 21.94 2.79
C ILE A 128 -0.39 21.54 1.83
N ALA A 129 0.62 22.40 1.66
CA ALA A 129 1.77 22.11 0.80
C ALA A 129 2.59 20.89 1.29
N GLU A 130 2.68 20.70 2.61
CA GLU A 130 3.46 19.63 3.24
C GLU A 130 2.61 18.38 3.58
N LEU A 131 1.29 18.51 3.61
CA LEU A 131 0.40 17.44 4.06
C LEU A 131 0.23 16.31 3.03
N ILE A 132 0.53 15.10 3.47
CA ILE A 132 0.09 13.85 2.83
C ILE A 132 -1.24 13.42 3.47
N VAL A 133 -2.32 13.50 2.69
CA VAL A 133 -3.69 13.23 3.14
C VAL A 133 -3.97 11.74 3.22
N ASP A 134 -3.51 11.01 2.22
CA ASP A 134 -3.54 9.55 2.22
C ASP A 134 -2.17 9.01 1.82
N ASP A 135 -1.77 7.94 2.49
CA ASP A 135 -0.58 7.15 2.18
C ASP A 135 -1.08 5.75 1.78
N PRO A 136 -1.52 5.59 0.52
CA PRO A 136 -2.01 4.31 0.04
C PRO A 136 -0.95 3.21 0.16
N GLU A 137 0.34 3.57 0.22
CA GLU A 137 1.45 2.63 0.36
C GLU A 137 1.47 1.98 1.75
N LYS A 138 1.16 2.71 2.82
CA LYS A 138 0.98 2.09 4.15
C LYS A 138 -0.20 1.14 4.20
N THR A 139 -1.33 1.57 3.64
CA THR A 139 -2.55 0.75 3.60
C THR A 139 -2.34 -0.51 2.75
N ILE A 140 -1.70 -0.37 1.58
CA ILE A 140 -1.42 -1.51 0.71
C ILE A 140 -0.37 -2.43 1.33
N ARG A 141 0.67 -1.90 2.01
CA ARG A 141 1.67 -2.71 2.73
C ARG A 141 1.02 -3.65 3.74
N GLY A 142 0.13 -3.13 4.58
CA GLY A 142 -0.57 -3.93 5.57
C GLY A 142 -1.43 -5.03 4.94
N ARG A 143 -2.14 -4.70 3.85
CA ARG A 143 -2.98 -5.68 3.15
C ARG A 143 -2.16 -6.73 2.37
N LEU A 144 -1.03 -6.35 1.78
CA LEU A 144 -0.10 -7.29 1.12
C LEU A 144 0.55 -8.22 2.13
N ALA A 145 0.92 -7.69 3.30
CA ALA A 145 1.40 -8.52 4.41
C ALA A 145 0.31 -9.52 4.86
N ASP A 146 -0.94 -9.10 5.04
CA ASP A 146 -2.06 -10.00 5.35
C ASP A 146 -2.23 -11.09 4.28
N MET A 147 -2.19 -10.72 3.00
CA MET A 147 -2.25 -11.67 1.88
C MET A 147 -1.13 -12.70 1.95
N ALA A 148 0.11 -12.25 2.10
CA ALA A 148 1.28 -13.12 2.13
C ALA A 148 1.21 -14.08 3.33
N ILE A 149 0.75 -13.59 4.48
CA ILE A 149 0.54 -14.39 5.69
C ILE A 149 -0.49 -15.50 5.46
N ARG A 150 -1.61 -15.23 4.78
CA ARG A 150 -2.63 -16.24 4.44
C ARG A 150 -2.13 -17.28 3.45
N ALA A 151 -1.24 -16.88 2.55
CA ALA A 151 -0.63 -17.78 1.57
C ALA A 151 0.54 -18.60 2.14
N THR A 152 1.08 -18.19 3.29
CA THR A 152 2.22 -18.84 3.93
C THR A 152 1.78 -20.20 4.53
N PRO A 153 2.56 -21.28 4.36
CA PRO A 153 2.29 -22.55 5.02
C PRO A 153 2.20 -22.45 6.54
N GLU A 154 1.43 -23.36 7.15
CA GLU A 154 1.34 -23.43 8.61
C GLU A 154 2.71 -23.69 9.26
N GLY A 155 2.96 -23.07 10.41
CA GLY A 155 4.23 -23.20 11.14
C GLY A 155 5.26 -22.11 10.85
N PHE A 156 5.16 -21.42 9.70
CA PHE A 156 6.11 -20.39 9.27
C PHE A 156 5.79 -19.05 9.94
N ARG A 157 6.37 -18.86 11.13
CA ARG A 157 6.03 -17.75 12.05
C ARG A 157 7.04 -16.61 12.01
N ILE A 158 8.29 -16.87 11.64
CA ILE A 158 9.31 -15.83 11.53
C ILE A 158 9.20 -15.18 10.16
N ARG A 159 8.98 -13.87 10.12
CA ARG A 159 8.56 -13.16 8.90
C ARG A 159 9.33 -11.86 8.73
N TYR A 160 9.78 -11.63 7.50
CA TYR A 160 10.31 -10.35 7.02
C TYR A 160 9.40 -9.85 5.90
N HIS A 161 9.12 -8.54 5.89
CA HIS A 161 8.49 -7.93 4.72
C HIS A 161 8.85 -6.46 4.56
N SER A 162 8.92 -6.02 3.31
CA SER A 162 9.14 -4.63 2.92
C SER A 162 8.21 -4.28 1.76
N LEU A 163 7.84 -3.00 1.70
CA LEU A 163 7.24 -2.39 0.52
C LEU A 163 8.00 -1.11 0.27
N ASP A 164 8.58 -0.99 -0.91
CA ASP A 164 9.24 0.23 -1.36
C ASP A 164 8.91 0.46 -2.84
N SER A 165 8.35 1.62 -3.16
CA SER A 165 8.14 2.07 -4.53
C SER A 165 7.33 1.07 -5.36
N GLY A 166 6.32 0.45 -4.74
CA GLY A 166 5.48 -0.57 -5.38
C GLY A 166 6.12 -1.96 -5.51
N LYS A 167 7.27 -2.19 -4.87
CA LYS A 167 7.97 -3.47 -4.83
C LYS A 167 7.83 -4.08 -3.45
N PHE A 168 7.15 -5.20 -3.37
CA PHE A 168 6.91 -5.89 -2.11
C PHE A 168 7.74 -7.17 -2.04
N VAL A 169 8.42 -7.36 -0.92
CA VAL A 169 9.17 -8.57 -0.60
C VAL A 169 8.60 -9.13 0.69
N PHE A 170 8.37 -10.43 0.72
CA PHE A 170 7.97 -11.17 1.90
C PHE A 170 8.75 -12.47 1.98
N VAL A 171 9.30 -12.76 3.15
CA VAL A 171 10.02 -13.99 3.46
C VAL A 171 9.49 -14.55 4.77
N ALA A 172 9.20 -15.83 4.80
CA ALA A 172 8.78 -16.53 6.01
C ALA A 172 9.54 -17.85 6.20
N SER A 173 9.79 -18.19 7.46
CA SER A 173 10.40 -19.44 7.88
C SER A 173 9.79 -19.98 9.17
N GLU A 174 9.96 -21.28 9.41
CA GLU A 174 9.59 -21.92 10.69
C GLU A 174 10.55 -21.49 11.81
N ASP A 175 11.85 -21.54 11.52
CA ASP A 175 12.93 -21.21 12.46
C ASP A 175 13.52 -19.82 12.18
N THR A 176 14.83 -19.65 12.40
CA THR A 176 15.51 -18.36 12.37
C THR A 176 15.64 -17.81 10.95
N MET A 177 15.29 -16.53 10.76
CA MET A 177 15.47 -15.83 9.49
C MET A 177 16.96 -15.62 9.19
N GLN A 178 17.38 -16.00 7.99
CA GLN A 178 18.73 -15.76 7.48
C GLN A 178 18.75 -14.54 6.56
N GLN A 179 19.82 -13.73 6.63
CA GLN A 179 19.97 -12.57 5.75
C GLN A 179 20.04 -12.98 4.28
N ASP A 180 20.73 -14.08 3.98
CA ASP A 180 20.88 -14.62 2.62
C ASP A 180 19.53 -14.93 1.96
N TRP A 181 18.49 -15.29 2.73
CA TRP A 181 17.14 -15.52 2.20
C TRP A 181 16.43 -14.22 1.82
N ILE A 182 16.67 -13.14 2.57
CA ILE A 182 16.16 -11.80 2.21
C ILE A 182 16.88 -11.32 0.95
N ASP A 183 18.18 -11.55 0.86
CA ASP A 183 18.98 -11.19 -0.31
C ASP A 183 18.55 -12.00 -1.55
N GLU A 184 18.28 -13.30 -1.40
CA GLU A 184 17.70 -14.14 -2.45
C GLU A 184 16.33 -13.62 -2.92
N ALA A 185 15.45 -13.24 -2.00
CA ALA A 185 14.15 -12.66 -2.36
C ALA A 185 14.32 -11.32 -3.11
N ASN A 186 15.31 -10.50 -2.77
CA ASN A 186 15.62 -9.28 -3.51
C ASN A 186 16.17 -9.56 -4.92
N VAL A 187 16.95 -10.64 -5.11
CA VAL A 187 17.35 -11.09 -6.45
C VAL A 187 16.14 -11.54 -7.25
N MET A 188 15.27 -12.34 -6.65
CA MET A 188 14.01 -12.80 -7.24
C MET A 188 13.09 -11.63 -7.64
N LEU A 189 13.08 -10.54 -6.86
CA LEU A 189 12.37 -9.31 -7.21
C LEU A 189 13.00 -8.64 -8.45
N LYS A 190 14.32 -8.51 -8.52
CA LYS A 190 15.02 -7.92 -9.67
C LYS A 190 14.81 -8.72 -10.95
N GLU A 191 14.78 -10.05 -10.86
CA GLU A 191 14.42 -10.93 -11.98
C GLU A 191 13.00 -10.61 -12.48
N LEU A 192 12.04 -10.48 -11.56
CA LEU A 192 10.64 -10.17 -11.89
C LEU A 192 10.47 -8.79 -12.55
N GLU A 193 11.34 -7.84 -12.23
CA GLU A 193 11.42 -6.54 -12.90
C GLU A 193 12.00 -6.63 -14.32
N GLY A 194 13.00 -7.50 -14.51
CA GLY A 194 13.77 -7.65 -15.74
C GLY A 194 13.13 -8.52 -16.83
N ASP A 195 12.07 -9.27 -16.53
CA ASP A 195 11.32 -10.12 -17.48
C ASP A 195 10.51 -9.35 -18.54
N ASP A 196 10.94 -8.14 -18.95
CA ASP A 196 10.43 -7.37 -20.09
C ASP A 196 10.95 -7.89 -21.46
N SER A 197 11.32 -9.17 -21.56
CA SER A 197 11.86 -9.78 -22.79
C SER A 197 10.79 -10.41 -23.68
#